data_AF-A0A7Y1QPB8-F1
#
_entry.id   AF-A0A7Y1QPB8-F1
#
_cell.length_a   1.000
_cell.length_b   1.000
_cell.length_c   1.000
_cell.angle_alpha   90.00
_cell.angle_beta   90.00
_cell.angle_gamma   90.00
#
_symmetry.space_group_name_H-M   'P 1'
#
loop_
_entity.id
_entity.type
_entity.pdbx_description
1 polymer ?
#
loop_
_entity_poly.entity_id
_entity_poly.type
_entity_poly.pdbx_seq_one_letter_code
_entity_poly.pdbx_strand_id
1 'polypeptide(L)' 'MSRETLLPDRLENALLTINQLSKILINNEALRGSEPEPQLDHLDIDAVMRAVLLISAQAHDDFCEIMNSAERRP' A
#
# COMPACT_ATOMS: atom_id res chain seq x y z
N MET A 1 24.65 -2.00 1.57
CA MET A 1 23.83 -0.82 1.24
C MET A 1 23.56 -0.07 2.53
N SER A 2 23.75 1.25 2.56
CA SER A 2 23.51 2.05 3.77
C SER A 2 22.01 2.18 4.03
N ARG A 3 21.61 2.13 5.30
CA ARG A 3 20.22 2.16 5.78
C ARG A 3 19.40 3.34 5.24
N GLU A 4 20.08 4.45 4.91
CA GLU A 4 19.49 5.68 4.37
C GLU A 4 18.97 5.57 2.93
N THR A 5 19.54 4.66 2.12
CA THR A 5 19.04 4.41 0.75
C THR A 5 17.83 3.49 0.72
N LEU A 6 17.57 2.74 1.80
CA LEU A 6 16.49 1.75 1.86
C LEU A 6 15.13 2.34 2.23
N LEU A 7 15.09 3.49 2.92
CA LEU A 7 13.83 4.09 3.39
C LEU A 7 12.99 4.70 2.25
N PRO A 8 13.55 5.52 1.33
CA PRO A 8 12.79 6.05 0.19
C PRO A 8 12.26 4.94 -0.72
N ASP A 9 13.11 3.95 -1.03
CA ASP A 9 12.74 2.80 -1.86
C ASP A 9 11.63 1.97 -1.19
N ARG A 10 11.69 1.78 0.14
CA ARG A 10 10.65 1.08 0.89
C ARG A 10 9.33 1.84 0.87
N LEU A 11 9.36 3.16 1.04
CA LEU A 11 8.18 4.00 0.95
C LEU A 11 7.56 3.95 -0.45
N GLU A 12 8.36 4.07 -1.50
CA GLU A 12 7.89 3.97 -2.89
C GLU A 12 7.22 2.62 -3.15
N ASN A 13 7.85 1.52 -2.74
CA ASN A 13 7.28 0.18 -2.88
C ASN A 13 5.97 0.02 -2.10
N ALA A 14 5.90 0.59 -0.89
CA ALA A 14 4.68 0.57 -0.08
C ALA A 14 3.53 1.32 -0.77
N LEU A 15 3.79 2.52 -1.30
CA LEU A 15 2.80 3.33 -2.02
C LEU A 15 2.33 2.66 -3.32
N LEU A 16 3.25 2.06 -4.08
CA LEU A 16 2.91 1.28 -5.28
C LEU A 16 2.02 0.07 -4.94
N THR A 17 2.35 -0.63 -3.85
CA THR A 17 1.56 -1.78 -3.39
C THR A 17 0.16 -1.36 -2.96
N ILE A 18 0.03 -0.30 -2.17
CA ILE A 18 -1.28 0.27 -1.77
C ILE A 18 -2.12 0.63 -3.00
N ASN A 19 -1.51 1.27 -4.01
CA ASN A 19 -2.19 1.64 -5.25
C ASN A 19 -2.74 0.41 -5.99
N GLN A 20 -1.93 -0.64 -6.15
CA GLN A 20 -2.36 -1.87 -6.83
C GLN A 20 -3.47 -2.61 -6.06
N LEU A 21 -3.35 -2.74 -4.75
CA LEU A 21 -4.39 -3.37 -3.92
C LEU A 21 -5.69 -2.56 -3.95
N SER A 22 -5.61 -1.24 -3.96
CA SER A 22 -6.79 -0.37 -4.06
C SER A 22 -7.49 -0.53 -5.40
N LYS A 23 -6.74 -0.65 -6.50
CA LYS A 23 -7.31 -0.95 -7.84
C LYS A 23 -8.00 -2.31 -7.89
N ILE A 24 -7.42 -3.32 -7.25
CA ILE A 24 -8.04 -4.65 -7.16
C ILE A 24 -9.41 -4.55 -6.48
N LEU A 25 -9.50 -3.85 -5.34
CA LEU A 25 -10.77 -3.65 -4.63
C LEU A 25 -11.80 -2.89 -5.47
N ILE A 26 -11.38 -1.78 -6.10
CA ILE A 26 -12.27 -0.96 -6.94
C ILE A 26 -12.78 -1.77 -8.14
N ASN A 27 -11.89 -2.49 -8.82
CA ASN A 27 -12.25 -3.29 -9.99
C ASN A 27 -13.17 -4.45 -9.58
N ASN A 28 -12.89 -5.11 -8.46
CA ASN A 28 -13.72 -6.19 -7.96
C ASN A 28 -15.16 -5.72 -7.69
N GLU A 29 -15.34 -4.54 -7.08
CA GLU A 29 -16.66 -3.99 -6.83
C GLU A 29 -17.33 -3.50 -8.13
N ALA A 30 -16.59 -2.85 -9.03
CA ALA A 30 -17.12 -2.38 -10.31
C ALA A 30 -17.62 -3.52 -11.22
N LEU A 31 -17.02 -4.70 -11.09
CA LEU A 31 -17.36 -5.90 -11.84
C LEU A 31 -18.31 -6.83 -11.08
N ARG A 32 -18.81 -6.43 -9.90
CA ARG A 32 -19.65 -7.27 -9.05
C ARG A 32 -20.91 -7.74 -9.81
N GLY A 33 -21.12 -9.05 -9.86
CA GLY A 33 -22.23 -9.66 -10.58
C GLY A 33 -22.10 -9.69 -12.11
N SER A 34 -20.97 -9.24 -12.67
CA SER A 34 -20.66 -9.49 -14.09
C SER A 34 -20.04 -10.88 -14.26
N GLU A 35 -20.54 -11.67 -15.20
CA GLU A 35 -19.86 -12.90 -15.66
C GLU A 35 -18.97 -12.58 -16.88
N PRO A 36 -17.80 -13.22 -17.04
CA PRO A 36 -17.28 -14.38 -16.29
C PRO A 36 -16.06 -14.06 -15.41
N GLU A 37 -15.84 -12.81 -14.99
CA GLU A 37 -14.61 -12.46 -14.27
C GLU A 37 -14.56 -13.07 -12.85
N PRO A 38 -13.43 -13.68 -12.44
CA PRO A 38 -13.26 -14.16 -11.08
C PRO A 38 -13.30 -12.98 -10.10
N GLN A 39 -14.27 -13.02 -9.18
CA GLN A 39 -14.46 -12.01 -8.15
C GLN A 39 -13.91 -12.52 -6.81
N LEU A 40 -13.25 -11.62 -6.07
CA LEU A 40 -12.91 -11.83 -4.67
C LEU A 40 -14.19 -12.04 -3.86
N ASP A 41 -14.12 -12.98 -2.91
CA ASP A 41 -15.17 -13.13 -1.93
C ASP A 41 -15.00 -12.11 -0.77
N HIS A 42 -15.92 -12.14 0.19
CA HIS A 42 -15.88 -11.23 1.32
C HIS A 42 -14.64 -11.40 2.21
N LEU A 43 -14.11 -12.61 2.35
CA LEU A 43 -12.93 -12.88 3.17
C LEU A 43 -11.66 -12.35 2.49
N ASP A 44 -11.57 -12.52 1.16
CA ASP A 44 -10.48 -12.00 0.35
C ASP A 44 -10.47 -10.46 0.32
N ILE A 45 -11.64 -9.83 0.18
CA ILE A 45 -11.79 -8.37 0.27
C ILE A 45 -11.27 -7.85 1.62
N ASP A 46 -11.70 -8.47 2.72
CA ASP A 46 -11.27 -8.09 4.06
C ASP A 46 -9.74 -8.26 4.23
N ALA A 47 -9.16 -9.33 3.70
CA ALA A 47 -7.73 -9.55 3.74
C ALA A 47 -6.96 -8.47 2.97
N VAL A 48 -7.42 -8.11 1.76
CA VAL A 48 -6.81 -7.04 0.97
C VAL A 48 -6.95 -5.68 1.66
N MET A 49 -8.10 -5.37 2.25
CA MET A 49 -8.29 -4.14 3.03
C MET A 49 -7.34 -4.07 4.24
N ARG A 50 -7.18 -5.18 4.98
CA ARG A 50 -6.23 -5.26 6.09
C ARG A 50 -4.79 -5.06 5.63
N ALA A 51 -4.41 -5.65 4.50
CA ALA A 51 -3.09 -5.45 3.91
C ALA A 51 -2.85 -3.97 3.57
N VAL A 52 -3.83 -3.30 2.94
CA VAL A 52 -3.76 -1.86 2.65
C VAL A 52 -3.55 -1.05 3.93
N LEU A 53 -4.30 -1.33 5.00
CA LEU A 53 -4.17 -0.62 6.27
C LEU A 53 -2.78 -0.80 6.90
N LEU A 54 -2.27 -2.03 6.94
CA LEU A 54 -0.96 -2.33 7.51
C LEU A 54 0.18 -1.66 6.74
N ILE A 55 0.13 -1.74 5.40
CA ILE A 55 1.15 -1.12 4.54
C ILE A 55 1.06 0.41 4.63
N SER A 56 -0.15 0.97 4.75
CA SER A 56 -0.33 2.42 4.92
C SER A 56 0.25 2.92 6.25
N ALA A 57 0.11 2.17 7.33
CA ALA A 57 0.73 2.49 8.60
C ALA A 57 2.27 2.50 8.48
N GLN A 58 2.86 1.49 7.86
CA GLN A 58 4.30 1.44 7.62
C GLN A 58 4.78 2.59 6.71
N ALA A 59 4.04 2.89 5.64
CA ALA A 59 4.37 3.98 4.72
C ALA A 59 4.31 5.35 5.44
N HIS A 60 3.37 5.53 6.35
CA HIS A 60 3.29 6.73 7.16
C HIS A 60 4.52 6.89 8.06
N ASP A 61 4.92 5.83 8.75
CA ASP A 61 6.12 5.83 9.60
C ASP A 61 7.39 6.14 8.79
N ASP A 62 7.52 5.53 7.60
CA ASP A 62 8.65 5.75 6.69
C ASP A 62 8.71 7.20 6.20
N PHE A 63 7.55 7.77 5.83
CA PHE A 63 7.45 9.17 5.43
C PHE A 63 7.88 10.10 6.56
N CYS A 64 7.37 9.88 7.77
CA CYS A 64 7.73 10.66 8.95
C CYS A 64 9.24 10.56 9.24
N GLU A 65 9.84 9.38 9.14
CA GLU A 65 11.29 9.19 9.34
C GLU A 65 12.11 9.98 8.30
N ILE A 66 11.72 9.93 7.02
CA ILE A 66 12.38 10.68 5.94
C ILE A 66 12.30 12.18 6.21
N MET A 67 11.10 12.72 6.50
CA MET A 67 10.91 14.15 6.75
C MET A 67 11.71 14.64 7.96
N ASN A 68 11.66 13.89 9.07
CA ASN A 68 12.40 14.24 10.29
C ASN A 68 13.92 14.15 10.10
N SER A 69 14.40 13.27 9.21
CA SER A 69 15.83 13.17 8.89
C SER A 69 16.32 14.32 8.01
N ALA A 70 15.46 14.84 7.13
CA ALA A 70 15.76 15.98 6.27
C ALA A 70 15.86 17.29 7.08
N GLU A 71 14.99 17.49 8.06
CA GLU A 71 15.02 18.66 8.96
C GLU A 71 16.26 18.72 9.87
N ARG A 72 16.92 17.58 10.10
CA ARG A 72 18.13 17.49 10.96
C ARG A 72 19.45 17.72 10.21
N ARG A 73 19.42 17.94 8.89
CA ARG A 73 20.62 18.35 8.14
C ARG A 73 20.84 19.86 8.35
N PRO A 74 22.01 20.28 8.86
CA PRO A 74 22.30 21.69 9.17
C PRO A 74 22.40 22.58 7.93
#